data_AF-A0AAP3A5Q9-F1
#
_entry.id   AF-A0AAP3A5Q9-F1
#
_cell.length_a   1.000
_cell.length_b   1.000
_cell.length_c   1.000
_cell.angle_alpha   90.00
_cell.angle_beta   90.00
_cell.angle_gamma   90.00
#
_symmetry.space_group_name_H-M   'P 1'
#
loop_
_entity.id
_entity.type
_entity.pdbx_description
1 polymer ?
#
loop_
_entity_poly.entity_id
_entity_poly.type
_entity_poly.pdbx_seq_one_letter_code
_entity_poly.pdbx_strand_id
1 'polypeptide(L)' 'ALPGPLPFILSRAYSSYRTRTPAPVGVFGPGWKAPFDIRLQIRDEGLILNDSGGRSIHFEPLFPGEVSYSR' A
#
# COMPACT_ATOMS: atom_id res chain seq x y z
N ALA A 1 19.15 23.21 1.97
CA ALA A 1 18.71 22.97 0.59
C ALA A 1 17.28 22.43 0.62
N LEU A 2 16.41 22.85 -0.29
CA LEU A 2 15.08 22.24 -0.45
C LEU A 2 15.24 20.85 -1.08
N PRO A 3 14.43 19.85 -0.70
CA PRO A 3 14.43 18.55 -1.37
C PRO A 3 14.12 18.72 -2.86
N GLY A 4 14.79 17.95 -3.71
CA GLY A 4 14.58 17.96 -5.15
C GLY A 4 13.15 17.53 -5.55
N PRO A 5 12.73 17.78 -6.80
CA PRO A 5 11.40 17.42 -7.26
C PRO A 5 11.19 15.90 -7.18
N LEU A 6 10.08 15.49 -6.55
CA LEU A 6 9.69 14.08 -6.47
C LEU A 6 9.04 13.65 -7.81
N PRO A 7 9.46 12.53 -8.42
CA PRO A 7 8.83 12.05 -9.65
C PRO A 7 7.36 11.70 -9.41
N PHE A 8 6.48 12.27 -10.22
CA PHE A 8 5.04 11.99 -10.20
C PHE A 8 4.72 10.91 -11.23
N ILE A 9 4.60 9.66 -10.76
CA ILE A 9 4.25 8.51 -11.60
C ILE A 9 2.83 8.08 -11.27
N LEU A 10 1.96 8.08 -12.28
CA LEU A 10 0.64 7.48 -12.20
C LEU A 10 0.56 6.29 -13.13
N SER A 11 -0.01 5.20 -12.65
CA SER A 11 -0.30 4.02 -13.47
C SER A 11 -1.78 3.69 -13.39
N ARG A 12 -2.38 3.35 -14.53
CA ARG A 12 -3.76 2.88 -14.61
C ARG A 12 -3.78 1.39 -14.94
N ALA A 13 -4.52 0.63 -14.15
CA ALA A 13 -4.75 -0.79 -14.40
C ALA A 13 -6.24 -1.11 -14.24
N TYR A 14 -6.74 -2.01 -15.08
CA TYR A 14 -8.05 -2.60 -14.87
C TYR A 14 -7.98 -3.56 -13.68
N SER A 15 -8.87 -3.38 -12.70
CA SER A 15 -9.01 -4.29 -11.56
C SER A 15 -10.46 -4.78 -11.49
N SER A 16 -10.64 -6.07 -11.72
CA SER A 16 -11.92 -6.77 -11.50
C SER A 16 -11.98 -7.47 -10.13
N TYR A 17 -10.92 -7.38 -9.34
CA TYR A 17 -10.81 -8.08 -8.07
C TYR A 17 -11.78 -7.50 -7.03
N ARG A 18 -12.78 -8.29 -6.64
CA ARG A 18 -13.73 -7.96 -5.57
C ARG A 18 -13.35 -8.70 -4.31
N THR A 19 -12.88 -7.97 -3.30
CA THR A 19 -12.71 -8.47 -1.93
C THR A 19 -13.80 -7.88 -1.03
N ARG A 20 -14.18 -8.58 0.04
CA ARG A 20 -15.13 -8.07 1.04
C ARG A 20 -14.55 -6.92 1.87
N THR A 21 -13.23 -6.82 1.92
CA THR A 21 -12.48 -5.80 2.66
C THR A 21 -11.43 -5.18 1.74
N PRO A 22 -11.82 -4.31 0.79
CA PRO A 22 -10.87 -3.65 -0.09
C PRO A 22 -9.95 -2.73 0.71
N ALA A 23 -8.69 -2.64 0.28
CA ALA A 23 -7.82 -1.59 0.78
C ALA A 23 -8.41 -0.21 0.38
N PRO A 24 -8.10 0.86 1.13
CA PRO A 24 -8.54 2.20 0.77
C PRO A 24 -8.17 2.56 -0.67
N VAL A 25 -9.10 3.16 -1.41
CA VAL A 25 -8.85 3.64 -2.76
C VAL A 25 -7.93 4.86 -2.70
N GLY A 26 -6.91 4.90 -3.57
CA GLY A 26 -5.99 6.02 -3.70
C GLY A 26 -6.66 7.32 -4.14
N VAL A 27 -5.91 8.43 -4.11
CA VAL A 27 -6.44 9.79 -4.33
C VAL A 27 -7.14 9.96 -5.69
N PHE A 28 -6.72 9.20 -6.71
CA PHE A 28 -7.24 9.31 -8.08
C PHE A 28 -8.41 8.35 -8.38
N GLY A 29 -8.90 7.61 -7.38
CA GLY A 29 -10.03 6.71 -7.55
C GLY A 29 -9.65 5.31 -8.05
N PRO A 30 -10.67 4.44 -8.30
CA PRO A 30 -10.43 3.03 -8.61
C PRO A 30 -9.61 2.80 -9.89
N GLY A 31 -8.64 1.89 -9.83
CA GLY A 31 -7.80 1.51 -10.96
C GLY A 31 -6.60 2.45 -11.20
N TRP A 32 -6.48 3.54 -10.46
CA TRP A 32 -5.29 4.38 -10.44
C TRP A 32 -4.36 3.98 -9.31
N LYS A 33 -3.06 4.01 -9.58
CA LYS A 33 -1.99 3.70 -8.63
C LYS A 33 -0.97 4.82 -8.63
N ALA A 34 -0.64 5.33 -7.44
CA ALA A 34 0.50 6.19 -7.22
C ALA A 34 1.44 5.59 -6.15
N PRO A 35 2.76 5.86 -6.20
CA PRO A 35 3.70 5.38 -5.17
C PRO A 35 3.33 5.80 -3.75
N PHE A 36 2.70 6.97 -3.60
CA PHE A 36 2.28 7.52 -2.31
C PHE A 36 0.95 6.95 -1.77
N ASP A 37 0.29 6.07 -2.52
CA ASP A 37 -0.89 5.36 -2.03
C ASP A 37 -0.52 4.17 -1.13
N ILE A 38 0.76 3.75 -1.09
CA ILE A 38 1.24 2.67 -0.22
C ILE A 38 1.17 3.13 1.25
N ARG A 39 0.54 2.32 2.10
CA ARG A 39 0.38 2.63 3.54
C ARG A 39 0.64 1.42 4.42
N LEU A 40 1.44 1.60 5.45
CA LEU A 40 1.62 0.62 6.53
C LEU A 40 0.72 1.00 7.72
N GLN A 41 -0.15 0.09 8.14
CA GLN A 41 -0.90 0.21 9.39
C GLN A 41 -0.22 -0.66 10.44
N ILE A 42 0.02 -0.07 11.61
CA ILE A 42 0.55 -0.77 12.79
C ILE A 42 -0.62 -1.01 13.74
N ARG A 43 -0.84 -2.27 14.12
CA ARG A 43 -1.86 -2.70 15.09
C ARG A 43 -1.21 -3.56 16.16
N ASP A 44 -1.88 -3.70 17.30
CA ASP A 44 -1.38 -4.54 18.40
C ASP A 44 -1.22 -6.01 17.99
N GLU A 45 -2.11 -6.48 17.10
CA GLU A 45 -2.19 -7.86 16.61
C GLU A 45 -1.38 -8.13 15.32
N GLY A 46 -0.73 -7.11 14.74
CA GLY A 46 0.03 -7.28 13.51
C GLY A 46 0.21 -6.03 12.66
N LEU A 47 0.81 -6.22 11.49
CA LEU A 47 1.06 -5.17 10.51
C LEU A 47 0.21 -5.40 9.26
N ILE A 48 -0.34 -4.33 8.69
CA ILE A 48 -1.09 -4.39 7.43
C ILE A 48 -0.45 -3.46 6.42
N LEU A 49 0.14 -4.03 5.37
CA LEU A 49 0.61 -3.31 4.21
C LEU A 49 -0.52 -3.17 3.19
N ASN A 50 -0.93 -1.93 2.92
CA ASN A 50 -1.83 -1.61 1.83
C ASN A 50 -0.99 -1.16 0.65
N ASP A 51 -1.01 -1.93 -0.44
CA ASP A 51 -0.30 -1.56 -1.65
C ASP A 51 -1.12 -0.60 -2.52
N SER A 52 -0.46 0.02 -3.51
CA SER A 52 -1.12 0.92 -4.46
C SER A 52 -2.08 0.22 -5.41
N GLY A 53 -2.14 -1.12 -5.38
CA GLY A 53 -3.05 -1.94 -6.18
C GLY A 53 -4.38 -2.25 -5.50
N GLY A 54 -4.61 -1.76 -4.28
CA GLY A 54 -5.82 -2.03 -3.51
C GLY A 54 -5.79 -3.35 -2.73
N ARG A 55 -4.61 -3.97 -2.56
CA ARG A 55 -4.43 -5.17 -1.75
C ARG A 55 -4.01 -4.81 -0.33
N SER A 56 -4.59 -5.50 0.65
CA SER A 56 -4.11 -5.50 2.03
C SER A 56 -3.38 -6.81 2.29
N ILE A 57 -2.13 -6.72 2.73
CA ILE A 57 -1.25 -7.85 3.04
C ILE A 57 -0.97 -7.82 4.53
N HIS A 58 -1.23 -8.93 5.20
CA HIS A 58 -1.08 -9.07 6.65
C HIS A 58 0.26 -9.70 7.01
N PHE A 59 0.90 -9.16 8.03
CA PHE A 59 2.15 -9.66 8.61
C PHE A 59 2.03 -9.73 10.12
N GLU A 60 2.80 -10.62 10.73
CA GLU A 60 3.04 -10.61 12.17
C GLU A 60 3.76 -9.31 12.60
N PRO A 61 3.67 -8.91 13.88
CA PRO A 61 4.47 -7.81 14.41
C PRO A 61 5.97 -8.03 14.17
N LEU A 62 6.69 -6.95 13.85
CA LEU A 62 8.14 -6.96 13.65
C LEU A 62 8.83 -6.18 14.75
N PHE A 63 9.90 -6.75 15.31
CA PHE A 63 10.83 -6.02 16.16
C PHE A 63 11.74 -5.11 15.33
N PRO A 64 12.36 -4.08 15.94
CA PRO A 64 13.30 -3.22 15.24
C PRO A 64 14.44 -4.01 14.58
N GLY A 65 14.57 -3.89 13.27
CA GLY A 65 15.60 -4.57 12.47
C GLY A 65 15.17 -5.90 11.84
N GLU A 66 13.96 -6.40 12.16
CA GLU A 66 13.42 -7.59 11.51
C GLU A 66 12.82 -7.28 10.13
N VAL A 67 12.79 -8.31 9.28
CA VAL A 67 12.25 -8.23 7.93
C VAL A 67 11.34 -9.42 7.68
N SER A 68 10.21 -9.17 7.01
CA SER A 68 9.30 -10.21 6.56
C SER A 68 8.90 -9.99 5.10
N TYR A 69 8.57 -11.07 4.42
CA TYR A 69 8.27 -11.09 2.99
C TYR A 69 6.95 -11.81 2.75
N SER A 70 6.08 -11.23 1.91
CA SER A 70 4.90 -11.92 1.41
C SER A 70 5.32 -12.97 0.38
N ARG A 71 4.75 -14.18 0.47
CA ARG A 71 4.96 -15.24 -0.52
C ARG A 71 4.22 -14.95 -1.82
#